data_AF-A0A7S0HDM9-F1
#
_entry.id   AF-A0A7S0HDM9-F1
#
_cell.length_a   1.000
_cell.length_b   1.000
_cell.length_c   1.000
_cell.angle_alpha   90.00
_cell.angle_beta   90.00
_cell.angle_gamma   90.00
#
_symmetry.space_group_name_H-M   'P 1'
#
loop_
_entity.id
_entity.type
_entity.pdbx_description
1 polymer ?
#
loop_
_entity_poly.entity_id
_entity_poly.type
_entity_poly.pdbx_seq_one_letter_code
_entity_poly.pdbx_strand_id
1 'polypeptide(L)'
;GMRRFQQMQMQMLMLMLAALLRCSSCQSEFPWENVSVSVQQCKLNKSWDVVISQIRASQVQTGGLGNFMREGRYEVWVCDYDCPCVKHVIDAACFVYDEVNRSFVPWGFQSSLDLMTNKPGTNERSTGSLLYPPSPLSA
;
A
#
# COMPACT_ATOMS: atom_id res chain seq x y z
N GLY A 1 9.88 27.25 53.15
CA GLY A 1 10.05 26.45 51.92
C GLY A 1 8.74 25.82 51.52
N MET A 2 7.92 26.53 50.72
CA MET A 2 6.68 25.98 50.11
C MET A 2 6.73 26.10 48.58
N ARG A 3 7.34 27.16 48.05
CA ARG A 3 7.53 27.36 46.60
C ARG A 3 8.38 26.27 45.94
N ARG A 4 9.41 25.77 46.63
CA ARG A 4 10.24 24.65 46.12
C ARG A 4 9.46 23.33 46.05
N PHE A 5 8.55 23.09 46.99
CA PHE A 5 7.74 21.87 47.03
C PHE A 5 6.69 21.86 45.91
N GLN A 6 6.02 23.00 45.68
CA GLN A 6 5.11 23.15 44.54
C GLN A 6 5.84 23.04 43.19
N GLN A 7 7.05 23.59 43.08
CA GLN A 7 7.85 23.51 41.86
C GLN A 7 8.27 22.06 41.53
N MET A 8 8.63 21.28 42.55
CA MET A 8 8.95 19.85 42.36
C MET A 8 7.70 19.04 41.97
N GLN A 9 6.54 19.30 42.58
CA GLN A 9 5.30 18.63 42.19
C GLN A 9 4.89 18.97 40.75
N MET A 10 5.02 20.23 40.32
CA MET A 10 4.73 20.62 38.94
C MET A 10 5.69 19.98 37.94
N GLN A 11 6.98 19.91 38.26
CA GLN A 11 7.96 19.22 37.41
C GLN A 11 7.66 17.72 37.29
N MET A 12 7.29 17.06 38.38
CA MET A 12 6.98 15.63 38.36
C MET A 12 5.68 15.34 37.58
N LEU A 13 4.67 16.20 37.71
CA LEU A 13 3.42 16.10 36.93
C LEU A 13 3.68 16.31 35.44
N MET A 14 4.52 17.29 35.07
CA MET A 14 4.91 17.54 33.67
C MET A 14 5.71 16.38 33.08
N LEU A 15 6.61 15.75 33.86
CA LEU A 15 7.35 14.57 33.40
C LEU A 15 6.45 13.34 33.23
N MET A 16 5.47 13.14 34.12
CA MET A 16 4.47 12.08 34.00
C MET A 16 3.54 12.29 32.80
N LEU A 17 3.06 13.51 32.57
CA LEU A 17 2.27 13.86 31.39
C LEU A 17 3.08 13.67 30.09
N ALA A 18 4.36 14.07 30.07
CA ALA A 18 5.23 13.86 28.92
C ALA A 18 5.51 12.37 28.63
N ALA A 19 5.54 11.52 29.66
CA ALA A 19 5.68 10.07 29.50
C ALA A 19 4.38 9.42 28.96
N LEU A 20 3.22 9.90 29.39
CA LEU A 20 1.91 9.44 28.89
C LEU A 20 1.58 9.99 27.48
N LEU A 21 2.14 11.15 27.13
CA LEU A 21 2.06 11.77 25.80
C LEU A 21 3.15 11.28 24.83
N ARG A 22 3.90 10.22 25.16
CA ARG A 22 4.73 9.53 24.17
C ARG A 22 3.83 8.83 23.17
N CYS A 23 3.39 9.59 22.18
CA CYS A 23 2.92 9.05 20.92
C CYS A 23 4.14 8.39 20.28
N SER A 24 4.33 7.10 20.57
CA SER A 24 5.22 6.23 19.80
C SER A 24 4.83 6.47 18.36
N SER A 25 5.75 7.06 17.62
CA SER A 25 5.55 7.66 16.31
C SER A 25 4.52 6.89 15.50
N CYS A 26 3.56 7.58 14.91
CA CYS A 26 2.80 7.07 13.77
C CYS A 26 3.78 6.84 12.61
N GLN A 27 4.71 5.90 12.73
CA GLN A 27 5.40 5.34 11.59
C GLN A 27 4.33 4.57 10.85
N SER A 28 3.89 5.14 9.74
CA SER A 28 3.00 4.38 8.88
C SER A 28 3.76 3.10 8.51
N GLU A 29 3.11 1.96 8.68
CA GLU A 29 3.71 0.67 8.33
C GLU A 29 3.86 0.50 6.81
N PHE A 30 3.33 1.46 6.04
CA PHE A 30 3.22 1.44 4.60
C PHE A 30 4.32 2.27 3.93
N PRO A 31 5.13 1.66 3.04
CA PRO A 31 6.22 2.37 2.37
C PRO A 31 5.79 3.47 1.39
N TRP A 32 4.49 3.65 1.09
CA TRP A 32 3.98 4.64 0.13
C TRP A 32 3.14 5.74 0.81
N GLU A 33 3.74 6.49 1.74
CA GLU A 33 3.13 7.40 2.74
C GLU A 33 2.09 8.47 2.31
N ASN A 34 1.63 8.51 1.06
CA ASN A 34 0.66 9.51 0.59
C ASN A 34 -0.45 8.88 -0.26
N VAL A 35 -1.17 7.89 0.27
CA VAL A 35 -2.40 7.37 -0.38
C VAL A 35 -3.46 8.46 -0.37
N SER A 36 -4.03 8.79 -1.53
CA SER A 36 -5.11 9.76 -1.62
C SER A 36 -6.31 9.33 -0.77
N VAL A 37 -6.92 10.27 -0.04
CA VAL A 37 -8.08 9.98 0.84
C VAL A 37 -9.21 9.30 0.08
N SER A 38 -9.38 9.64 -1.20
CA SER A 38 -10.39 9.06 -2.08
C SER A 38 -10.18 7.57 -2.36
N VAL A 39 -8.93 7.08 -2.33
CA VAL A 39 -8.61 5.65 -2.57
C VAL A 39 -8.52 4.87 -1.26
N GLN A 40 -8.21 5.51 -0.14
CA GLN A 40 -8.09 4.82 1.16
C GLN A 40 -9.35 4.05 1.58
N GLN A 41 -10.54 4.51 1.15
CA GLN A 41 -11.82 3.84 1.45
C GLN A 41 -12.15 2.70 0.48
N CYS A 42 -11.36 2.53 -0.57
CA CYS A 42 -11.58 1.53 -1.59
C CYS A 42 -11.19 0.14 -1.09
N LYS A 43 -11.92 -0.86 -1.57
CA LYS A 43 -11.63 -2.25 -1.26
C LYS A 43 -11.69 -3.05 -2.55
N LEU A 44 -10.66 -3.86 -2.76
CA LEU A 44 -10.69 -4.88 -3.79
C LEU A 44 -11.21 -6.17 -3.17
N ASN A 45 -12.53 -6.39 -3.28
CA ASN A 45 -13.18 -7.57 -2.71
C ASN A 45 -13.10 -8.78 -3.67
N LYS A 46 -11.88 -9.11 -4.09
CA LYS A 46 -11.57 -10.23 -5.01
C LYS A 46 -10.51 -11.11 -4.36
N SER A 47 -10.58 -12.42 -4.57
CA SER A 47 -9.46 -13.30 -4.22
C SER A 47 -8.36 -13.19 -5.27
N TRP A 48 -7.16 -13.69 -4.94
CA TRP A 48 -6.07 -13.75 -5.91
C TRP A 48 -6.43 -14.58 -7.14
N ASP A 49 -7.13 -15.71 -6.99
CA ASP A 49 -7.58 -16.55 -8.12
C ASP A 49 -8.50 -15.79 -9.09
N VAL A 50 -9.40 -14.96 -8.54
CA VAL A 50 -10.27 -14.09 -9.33
C VAL A 50 -9.43 -13.06 -10.08
N VAL A 51 -8.46 -12.43 -9.43
CA VAL A 51 -7.54 -11.47 -10.08
C VAL A 51 -6.80 -12.14 -11.24
N ILE A 52 -6.26 -13.35 -11.06
CA ILE A 52 -5.59 -14.11 -12.13
C ILE A 52 -6.52 -14.38 -13.31
N SER A 53 -7.78 -14.74 -13.05
CA SER A 53 -8.77 -14.94 -14.12
C SER A 53 -9.07 -13.64 -14.90
N GLN A 54 -9.07 -12.50 -14.21
CA GLN A 54 -9.40 -11.19 -14.77
C GLN A 54 -8.22 -10.53 -15.50
N ILE A 55 -6.98 -10.86 -15.13
CA ILE A 55 -5.79 -10.49 -15.90
C ILE A 55 -5.87 -11.07 -17.31
N ARG A 56 -6.29 -12.34 -17.45
CA ARG A 56 -6.47 -12.99 -18.77
C ARG A 56 -7.60 -12.35 -19.59
N ALA A 57 -8.59 -11.77 -18.93
CA ALA A 57 -9.70 -11.05 -19.54
C ALA A 57 -9.41 -9.55 -19.76
N SER A 58 -8.19 -9.08 -19.44
CA SER A 58 -7.79 -7.67 -19.53
C SER A 58 -8.65 -6.70 -18.69
N GLN A 59 -9.33 -7.20 -17.65
CA GLN A 59 -10.14 -6.37 -16.74
C GLN A 59 -9.29 -5.78 -15.61
N VAL A 60 -8.13 -6.39 -15.35
CA VAL A 60 -7.22 -6.02 -14.28
C VAL A 60 -5.80 -5.98 -14.83
N GLN A 61 -5.01 -5.00 -14.38
CA GLN A 61 -3.58 -4.91 -14.65
C GLN A 61 -2.80 -5.24 -13.38
N THR A 62 -1.60 -5.80 -13.54
CA THR A 62 -0.71 -6.11 -12.42
C THR A 62 0.75 -5.91 -12.81
N GLY A 63 1.61 -5.70 -11.83
CA GLY A 63 3.05 -5.60 -12.01
C GLY A 63 3.78 -5.66 -10.66
N GLY A 64 5.11 -5.61 -10.71
CA GLY A 64 5.94 -5.52 -9.51
C GLY A 64 6.02 -4.09 -8.97
N LEU A 65 6.25 -3.96 -7.66
CA LEU A 65 6.42 -2.67 -6.98
C LEU A 65 7.78 -1.99 -7.21
N GLY A 66 8.74 -2.70 -7.82
CA GLY A 66 10.07 -2.16 -8.10
C GLY A 66 10.75 -1.67 -6.82
N ASN A 67 11.15 -0.39 -6.79
CA ASN A 67 11.82 0.21 -5.64
C ASN A 67 10.94 0.31 -4.37
N PHE A 68 9.63 0.13 -4.48
CA PHE A 68 8.70 0.11 -3.35
C PHE A 68 8.47 -1.30 -2.79
N MET A 69 9.09 -2.32 -3.40
CA MET A 69 8.97 -3.71 -2.97
C MET A 69 9.55 -3.90 -1.56
N ARG A 70 8.84 -4.69 -0.75
CA ARG A 70 9.37 -5.32 0.48
C ARG A 70 9.18 -6.82 0.36
N GLU A 71 10.30 -7.52 0.21
CA GLU A 71 10.33 -8.99 0.06
C GLU A 71 9.55 -9.69 1.17
N GLY A 72 8.74 -10.67 0.77
CA GLY A 72 7.91 -11.49 1.65
C GLY A 72 6.68 -10.77 2.22
N ARG A 73 6.34 -9.57 1.74
CA ARG A 73 5.12 -8.87 2.18
C ARG A 73 4.44 -8.04 1.10
N TYR A 74 5.17 -7.14 0.45
CA TYR A 74 4.61 -6.21 -0.53
C TYR A 74 5.43 -6.30 -1.81
N GLU A 75 5.01 -7.11 -2.77
CA GLU A 75 5.80 -7.36 -3.98
C GLU A 75 5.09 -6.90 -5.26
N VAL A 76 3.77 -7.02 -5.28
CA VAL A 76 2.96 -6.83 -6.48
C VAL A 76 1.83 -5.83 -6.25
N TRP A 77 1.47 -5.14 -7.32
CA TRP A 77 0.30 -4.26 -7.38
C TRP A 77 -0.73 -4.80 -8.36
N VAL A 78 -1.98 -4.39 -8.15
CA VAL A 78 -3.14 -4.75 -8.96
C VAL A 78 -3.99 -3.49 -9.18
N CYS A 79 -4.27 -3.14 -10.42
CA CYS A 79 -5.18 -2.05 -10.79
C CYS A 79 -6.46 -2.60 -11.41
N ASP A 80 -7.60 -2.24 -10.83
CA ASP A 80 -8.92 -2.73 -11.21
C ASP A 80 -9.77 -1.59 -11.77
N TYR A 81 -10.18 -1.72 -13.03
CA TYR A 81 -11.04 -0.74 -13.71
C TYR A 81 -12.51 -0.87 -13.29
N ASP A 82 -12.91 -2.04 -12.80
CA ASP A 82 -14.29 -2.33 -12.38
C ASP A 82 -14.52 -2.05 -10.87
N CYS A 83 -13.52 -1.49 -10.18
CA CYS A 83 -13.65 -1.16 -8.76
C CYS A 83 -14.69 -0.04 -8.56
N PRO A 84 -15.63 -0.15 -7.60
CA PRO A 84 -16.66 0.88 -7.36
C PRO A 84 -16.14 2.29 -7.06
N CYS A 85 -14.86 2.42 -6.70
CA CYS A 85 -14.20 3.70 -6.49
C CYS A 85 -13.82 4.44 -7.77
N VAL A 86 -13.77 3.72 -8.89
CA VAL A 86 -13.38 4.27 -10.18
C VAL A 86 -14.52 5.13 -10.70
N LYS A 87 -14.27 6.44 -10.76
CA LYS A 87 -15.22 7.42 -11.34
C LYS A 87 -15.02 7.60 -12.84
N HIS A 88 -13.82 7.31 -13.33
CA HIS A 88 -13.42 7.49 -14.71
C HIS A 88 -12.87 6.18 -15.26
N VAL A 89 -13.43 5.69 -16.35
CA VAL A 89 -13.08 4.39 -16.96
C VAL A 89 -11.59 4.23 -17.29
N ILE A 90 -10.86 5.35 -17.43
CA ILE A 90 -9.43 5.38 -17.75
C ILE A 90 -8.52 5.42 -16.53
N ASP A 91 -9.07 5.50 -15.30
CA ASP A 91 -8.29 5.71 -14.08
C ASP A 91 -8.59 4.64 -13.02
N ALA A 92 -7.97 3.48 -13.19
CA ALA A 92 -8.18 2.33 -12.32
C ALA A 92 -7.79 2.63 -10.86
N ALA A 93 -8.50 2.00 -9.93
CA ALA A 93 -8.08 1.98 -8.53
C ALA A 93 -7.02 0.88 -8.36
N CYS A 94 -5.86 1.27 -7.83
CA CYS A 94 -4.71 0.40 -7.65
C CYS A 94 -4.51 0.05 -6.18
N PHE A 95 -4.12 -1.20 -5.98
CA PHE A 95 -3.93 -1.84 -4.69
C PHE A 95 -2.59 -2.56 -4.67
N VAL A 96 -1.97 -2.65 -3.49
CA VAL A 96 -0.83 -3.53 -3.23
C VAL A 96 -1.35 -4.80 -2.57
N TYR A 97 -0.82 -5.95 -2.99
CA TYR A 97 -1.10 -7.20 -2.28
C TYR A 97 -0.17 -7.33 -1.06
N ASP A 98 -0.75 -7.38 0.13
CA ASP A 98 -0.08 -7.77 1.37
C ASP A 98 -0.09 -9.30 1.45
N GLU A 99 1.05 -9.93 1.21
CA GLU A 99 1.19 -11.39 1.22
C GLU A 99 1.08 -12.00 2.63
N VAL A 100 1.44 -11.24 3.66
CA VAL A 100 1.36 -11.67 5.05
C VAL A 100 -0.10 -11.71 5.49
N ASN A 101 -0.84 -10.63 5.24
CA ASN A 101 -2.26 -10.53 5.61
C ASN A 101 -3.19 -11.10 4.53
N ARG A 102 -2.65 -11.49 3.37
CA ARG A 102 -3.39 -11.99 2.20
C ARG A 102 -4.52 -11.07 1.77
N SER A 103 -4.23 -9.77 1.71
CA SER A 103 -5.24 -8.73 1.49
C SER A 103 -4.75 -7.64 0.56
N PHE A 104 -5.69 -6.92 -0.05
CA PHE A 104 -5.39 -5.79 -0.91
C PHE A 104 -5.42 -4.48 -0.12
N VAL A 105 -4.30 -3.78 -0.12
CA VAL A 105 -4.12 -2.48 0.52
C VAL A 105 -4.29 -1.38 -0.53
N PRO A 106 -5.13 -0.36 -0.32
CA PRO A 106 -5.29 0.73 -1.26
C PRO A 106 -3.98 1.50 -1.46
N TRP A 107 -3.62 1.75 -2.72
CA TRP A 107 -2.38 2.45 -3.07
C TRP A 107 -2.65 3.83 -3.69
N GLY A 108 -3.50 3.88 -4.70
CA GLY A 108 -3.80 5.14 -5.41
C GLY A 108 -4.56 4.89 -6.70
N PHE A 109 -4.90 5.96 -7.40
CA PHE A 109 -5.43 5.86 -8.76
C PHE A 109 -4.29 5.73 -9.75
N GLN A 110 -4.51 5.00 -10.84
CA GLN A 110 -3.50 4.72 -11.87
C GLN A 110 -2.82 6.00 -12.39
N SER A 111 -3.60 7.06 -12.61
CA SER A 111 -3.13 8.38 -13.06
C SER A 111 -2.18 9.06 -12.06
N SER A 112 -2.40 8.83 -10.76
CA SER A 112 -1.62 9.43 -9.67
C SER A 112 -0.32 8.68 -9.41
N LEU A 113 -0.28 7.39 -9.77
CA LEU A 113 0.86 6.51 -9.55
C LEU A 113 1.82 6.45 -10.76
N ASP A 114 1.47 7.13 -11.86
CA ASP A 114 2.21 7.10 -13.13
C ASP A 114 2.50 5.66 -13.64
N LEU A 115 1.54 4.75 -13.40
CA LEU A 115 1.62 3.36 -13.85
C LEU A 115 1.24 3.20 -15.33
N MET A 116 1.01 4.31 -16.04
CA MET A 116 0.71 4.30 -17.47
C MET A 116 1.93 3.80 -18.24
N THR A 117 1.86 2.56 -18.70
CA THR A 117 2.85 1.96 -19.62
C THR A 117 2.82 2.71 -20.95
N ASN A 118 3.51 3.83 -21.09
CA ASN A 118 3.71 4.47 -22.39
C ASN A 118 5.11 5.06 -22.53
N LYS A 119 6.05 4.20 -22.97
CA LYS A 119 6.76 4.45 -24.22
C LYS A 119 7.01 3.14 -24.97
N PRO A 120 6.57 2.99 -26.23
CA PRO A 120 7.27 2.14 -27.18
C PRO A 120 8.60 2.83 -27.50
N GLY A 121 9.61 2.52 -26.70
CA GLY A 121 11.00 2.92 -26.92
C GLY A 121 11.81 1.67 -27.24
N THR A 122 12.05 1.45 -28.53
CA THR A 122 13.32 0.94 -29.07
C THR A 122 14.08 -0.10 -28.24
N ASN A 123 14.00 -1.37 -28.67
CA ASN A 123 15.02 -2.41 -28.51
C ASN A 123 15.74 -2.50 -27.16
N GLU A 124 15.01 -2.74 -26.06
CA GLU A 124 15.59 -3.50 -24.96
C GLU A 124 14.74 -4.73 -24.71
N ARG A 125 15.41 -5.87 -24.84
CA ARG A 125 14.92 -7.21 -24.59
C ARG A 125 14.65 -7.35 -23.10
N SER A 126 13.53 -6.82 -22.64
CA SER A 126 13.00 -7.08 -21.30
C SER A 126 12.02 -8.23 -21.40
N THR A 127 12.56 -9.44 -21.55
CA THR A 127 11.90 -10.67 -21.10
C THR A 127 11.61 -10.53 -19.61
N GLY A 128 10.39 -10.11 -19.29
CA GLY A 128 9.94 -9.88 -17.92
C GLY A 128 8.46 -10.19 -17.73
N SER A 129 7.89 -11.10 -18.52
CA SER A 129 6.67 -11.82 -18.15
C SER A 129 7.01 -12.84 -17.08
N LEU A 130 7.16 -12.40 -15.82
CA LEU A 130 7.13 -13.31 -14.69
C LEU A 130 5.71 -13.37 -14.16
N LEU A 131 4.96 -14.32 -14.71
CA LEU A 131 3.86 -14.97 -14.01
C LEU A 131 4.47 -15.65 -12.79
N TYR A 132 4.43 -15.00 -11.61
CA TYR A 132 4.61 -15.70 -10.35
C TYR A 132 3.23 -16.14 -9.84
N PRO A 133 2.85 -17.43 -9.97
CA PRO A 133 1.87 -17.99 -9.05
C PRO A 133 2.48 -18.02 -7.64
N PRO A 134 1.66 -17.91 -6.57
CA PRO A 134 2.16 -18.05 -5.22
C PRO A 134 2.78 -19.45 -5.04
N SER A 135 4.01 -19.48 -4.52
CA SER A 135 4.70 -20.71 -4.16
C SER A 135 3.82 -21.57 -3.23
N PRO A 136 3.58 -22.85 -3.53
CA PRO A 136 2.98 -23.75 -2.56
C PRO A 136 3.96 -23.89 -1.39
N LEU A 137 3.49 -23.53 -0.19
CA LEU A 137 4.19 -23.78 1.07
C LEU A 137 4.63 -25.24 1.14
N SER A 138 5.94 -25.45 1.26
CA SER A 138 6.55 -26.74 1.53
C SER A 138 5.98 -27.34 2.82
N ALA A 139 5.49 -28.57 2.72
CA ALA A 139 5.30 -29.49 3.84
C ALA A 139 6.39 -30.57 3.79
#